data_AF-A0A9K3IF24-F1
#
_entry.id   AF-A0A9K3IF24-F1
#
_cell.length_a   1.000
_cell.length_b   1.000
_cell.length_c   1.000
_cell.angle_alpha   90.00
_cell.angle_beta   90.00
_cell.angle_gamma   90.00
#
_symmetry.space_group_name_H-M   'P 1'
#
loop_
_entity.id
_entity.type
_entity.pdbx_description
1 polymer ?
#
loop_
_entity_poly.entity_id
_entity_poly.type
_entity_poly.pdbx_seq_one_letter_code
_entity_poly.pdbx_strand_id
1 'polypeptide(L)' 'MKHIALDYRLVREQITAGHLRVLHISSSDQLADMLTKPLPRALFLRKRSKIGISSGASILRGRIKDPVNCSTIPQ' A
#
# COMPACT_ATOMS: atom_id res chain seq x y z
N MET A 1 -8.15 28.61 -10.83
CA MET A 1 -7.46 27.31 -10.86
C MET A 1 -6.30 27.34 -11.86
N LYS A 2 -5.19 28.04 -11.57
CA LYS A 2 -4.05 28.18 -12.51
C LYS A 2 -3.02 27.04 -12.41
N HIS A 3 -2.97 26.33 -11.28
CA HIS A 3 -1.97 25.28 -11.00
C HIS A 3 -2.15 24.03 -11.88
N ILE A 4 -3.39 23.58 -12.07
CA ILE A 4 -3.70 22.38 -12.89
C ILE A 4 -3.19 22.53 -14.33
N ALA A 5 -3.26 23.73 -14.90
CA ALA A 5 -2.82 24.00 -16.28
C ALA A 5 -1.29 23.94 -16.43
N LEU A 6 -0.55 24.32 -15.38
CA LEU A 6 0.91 24.24 -15.36
C LEU A 6 1.38 22.80 -15.16
N ASP A 7 0.79 22.09 -14.20
CA ASP A 7 1.15 20.69 -13.91
C ASP A 7 0.90 19.79 -15.12
N TYR A 8 -0.22 19.99 -15.82
CA TYR A 8 -0.52 19.26 -17.04
C TYR A 8 0.51 19.50 -18.14
N ARG A 9 0.91 20.76 -18.34
CA ARG A 9 1.89 21.11 -19.38
C ARG A 9 3.24 20.48 -19.09
N LEU A 10 3.70 20.57 -17.85
CA LEU A 10 4.95 19.96 -17.40
C LEU A 10 4.97 18.45 -17.67
N VAL A 11 3.93 17.73 -17.23
CA VAL A 11 3.85 16.28 -17.42
C VAL A 11 3.78 15.91 -18.91
N ARG A 12 3.01 16.66 -19.71
CA ARG A 12 2.89 16.44 -21.16
C ARG A 12 4.22 16.63 -21.89
N GLU A 13 4.98 17.65 -21.53
CA GLU A 13 6.31 17.90 -22.10
C GLU A 13 7.28 16.75 -21.78
N GLN A 14 7.28 16.24 -20.54
CA GLN A 14 8.12 15.10 -20.14
C GLN A 14 7.75 13.79 -20.84
N ILE A 15 6.46 13.57 -21.12
CA ILE A 15 6.00 12.41 -21.91
C ILE A 15 6.44 12.55 -23.37
N THR A 16 6.28 13.75 -23.95
CA THR A 16 6.63 14.01 -25.36
C THR A 16 8.14 13.94 -25.58
N ALA A 17 8.94 14.36 -24.60
CA ALA A 17 10.39 14.19 -24.59
C ALA A 17 10.84 12.73 -24.37
N GLY A 18 9.92 11.81 -24.07
CA GLY A 18 10.21 10.39 -23.86
C GLY A 18 10.79 10.05 -22.48
N HIS A 19 10.92 11.02 -21.57
CA HIS A 19 11.40 10.79 -20.21
C HIS A 19 10.38 10.04 -19.34
N LEU A 20 9.08 10.18 -19.65
CA LEU A 20 8.00 9.51 -18.93
C LEU A 20 7.16 8.64 -19.87
N ARG A 21 6.84 7.43 -19.41
CA ARG A 21 5.90 6.52 -20.08
C ARG A 21 4.66 6.34 -19.21
N VAL A 22 3.50 6.61 -19.80
CA VAL A 22 2.21 6.43 -19.13
C VAL A 22 1.70 5.02 -19.43
N LEU A 23 1.39 4.28 -18.37
CA LEU A 23 0.77 2.96 -18.46
C LEU A 23 -0.50 2.95 -17.62
N HIS A 24 -1.55 2.34 -18.14
CA HIS A 24 -2.76 2.13 -17.37
C HIS A 24 -2.52 1.04 -16.32
N ILE A 25 -2.93 1.32 -15.09
CA ILE A 25 -2.90 0.38 -13.98
C ILE A 25 -4.34 0.25 -13.46
N SER A 26 -4.78 -0.99 -13.23
CA SER A 26 -6.10 -1.24 -12.65
C SER A 26 -6.23 -0.55 -11.29
N SER A 27 -7.41 -0.07 -10.93
CA SER A 27 -7.62 0.58 -9.62
C SER A 27 -7.33 -0.37 -8.44
N SER A 28 -7.46 -1.69 -8.66
CA SER A 28 -7.09 -2.71 -7.68
C SER A 28 -5.58 -2.75 -7.44
N ASP A 29 -4.78 -2.47 -8.47
CA ASP A 29 -3.32 -2.53 -8.44
C ASP A 29 -2.63 -1.20 -8.16
N GLN A 30 -3.38 -0.10 -8.17
CA GLN A 30 -2.89 1.26 -7.92
C GLN A 30 -2.55 1.48 -6.44
N LEU A 31 -1.36 1.06 -6.02
CA LEU A 31 -0.86 1.17 -4.64
C LEU A 31 -0.81 2.62 -4.11
N ALA A 32 -0.51 3.57 -4.99
CA ALA A 32 -0.41 4.99 -4.65
C ALA A 32 -1.69 5.57 -4.04
N ASP A 33 -2.86 4.97 -4.32
CA ASP A 33 -4.13 5.38 -3.71
C ASP A 33 -4.10 5.25 -2.18
N MET A 34 -3.32 4.31 -1.63
CA MET A 34 -3.21 4.12 -0.19
C MET A 34 -2.55 5.31 0.52
N LEU A 35 -1.69 6.05 -0.20
CA LEU A 35 -0.94 7.19 0.34
C LEU A 35 -1.60 8.52 0.03
N THR A 36 -2.40 8.58 -1.03
CA THR A 36 -2.97 9.83 -1.57
C THR A 36 -4.45 10.00 -1.26
N LYS A 37 -5.16 8.93 -0.88
CA LYS A 37 -6.61 8.94 -0.66
C LYS A 37 -6.98 8.29 0.68
N PRO A 38 -8.02 8.80 1.36
CA PRO A 38 -8.63 8.07 2.47
C PRO A 38 -9.38 6.85 1.90
N LEU A 39 -8.82 5.65 2.07
CA LEU A 39 -9.41 4.41 1.58
C LEU A 39 -10.29 3.72 2.65
N PRO A 40 -11.44 3.13 2.25
CA PRO A 40 -12.19 2.22 3.11
C PRO A 40 -11.33 1.05 3.61
N ARG A 41 -11.58 0.60 4.84
CA ARG A 41 -10.79 -0.44 5.52
C ARG A 41 -10.59 -1.70 4.68
N ALA A 42 -11.61 -2.16 3.96
CA ALA A 42 -11.52 -3.35 3.11
C ALA A 42 -10.51 -3.19 1.95
N LEU A 43 -10.50 -2.03 1.29
CA LEU A 43 -9.54 -1.73 0.22
C LEU A 43 -8.13 -1.54 0.76
N PHE A 44 -8.01 -0.92 1.93
CA PHE A 44 -6.73 -0.78 2.64
C PHE A 44 -6.13 -2.15 2.97
N LEU A 45 -6.90 -3.05 3.60
CA LEU A 45 -6.42 -4.39 3.96
C LEU A 45 -5.98 -5.21 2.73
N ARG A 46 -6.68 -5.06 1.60
CA ARG A 46 -6.30 -5.72 0.35
C ARG A 46 -5.00 -5.17 -0.26
N LYS A 47 -4.79 -3.86 -0.21
CA LYS A 47 -3.57 -3.21 -0.74
C LYS A 47 -2.37 -3.30 0.20
N ARG A 48 -2.61 -3.52 1.50
CA ARG A 48 -1.61 -3.59 2.58
C ARG A 48 -0.55 -4.68 2.35
N SER A 49 -0.95 -5.89 1.94
CA SER A 49 -0.01 -7.00 1.70
C SER A 49 1.00 -6.70 0.60
N LYS A 50 0.57 -5.95 -0.42
CA LYS A 50 1.38 -5.59 -1.59
C LYS A 50 2.46 -4.53 -1.29
N ILE A 51 2.39 -3.86 -0.13
CA ILE A 51 3.44 -2.95 0.40
C ILE A 51 4.32 -3.64 1.45
N GLY A 52 4.13 -4.95 1.68
CA GLY A 52 4.94 -5.73 2.61
C GLY A 52 4.50 -5.66 4.08
N ILE A 53 3.33 -5.05 4.34
CA ILE A 53 2.78 -4.99 5.70
C ILE A 53 2.03 -6.31 5.98
N SER A 54 2.76 -7.32 6.44
CA SER A 54 2.18 -8.59 6.88
C SER A 54 1.49 -8.46 8.25
N SER A 55 0.55 -9.37 8.56
CA SER A 55 -0.02 -9.51 9.91
C SER A 55 0.97 -10.27 10.80
N GLY A 56 2.21 -9.78 10.89
CA GLY A 56 3.15 -10.17 11.92
C GLY A 56 3.01 -9.21 13.09
N ALA A 57 3.16 -9.72 14.32
CA ALA A 57 3.16 -8.90 15.53
C ALA A 57 4.01 -7.64 15.30
N SER A 58 3.39 -6.47 15.45
CA SER A 58 4.11 -5.21 15.44
C SER A 58 5.27 -5.33 16.40
N ILE A 59 6.51 -5.26 15.92
CA ILE A 59 7.71 -5.27 16.77
C ILE A 59 7.70 -4.15 17.83
N LEU A 60 6.78 -3.18 17.68
CA LEU A 60 6.53 -2.07 18.59
C LEU A 60 5.71 -2.45 19.84
N ARG A 61 5.05 -3.61 19.86
CA ARG A 61 4.54 -4.25 21.07
C ARG A 61 5.22 -5.61 21.18
N GLY A 62 6.10 -5.76 22.16
CA GLY A 62 6.83 -7.00 22.40
C GLY A 62 5.95 -8.24 22.25
N ARG A 63 6.55 -9.32 21.72
CA ARG A 63 5.92 -10.62 21.49
C ARG A 63 5.07 -11.04 22.69
N ILE A 64 3.75 -10.95 22.58
CA ILE A 64 2.84 -11.63 23.51
C ILE A 64 3.02 -13.12 23.19
N LYS A 65 3.61 -13.88 24.10
CA LYS A 65 3.62 -15.34 23.99
C LYS A 65 2.16 -15.78 24.01
N ASP A 66 1.68 -16.36 22.91
CA ASP A 66 0.44 -17.13 22.97
C ASP A 66 0.60 -18.20 24.07
N PRO A 67 -0.40 -18.42 24.94
CA PRO A 67 -0.30 -19.43 25.97
C PRO A 67 -0.08 -20.78 25.29
N VAL A 68 1.08 -21.39 25.56
CA VAL A 68 1.35 -22.79 25.24
C VAL A 68 0.24 -23.59 25.90
N ASN A 69 -0.61 -24.22 25.08
CA ASN A 69 -1.58 -25.17 25.57
C ASN A 69 -0.83 -26.39 26.11
N CYS A 70 -0.57 -26.40 27.42
CA CYS A 70 -0.10 -27.57 28.15
C CYS A 70 -1.19 -28.63 28.16
N SER A 71 -1.28 -29.42 27.11
CA SER A 71 -2.09 -30.64 27.09
C SER A 71 -1.39 -31.74 26.33
N THR A 72 -0.20 -32.14 26.79
CA THR A 72 0.28 -33.52 26.64
C THR A 72 1.26 -33.85 27.76
N ILE A 73 0.75 -34.43 28.85
CA ILE A 73 1.55 -35.23 29.77
C ILE A 73 1.44 -36.67 29.24
N PRO A 74 2.51 -37.31 28.73
CA PRO A 74 2.51 -38.75 28.64
C PRO A 74 2.74 -39.33 30.05
N GLN A 75 1.95 -40.34 30.41
CA GLN A 75 2.32 -41.23 31.51
C GLN A 75 3.60 -41.99 31.17
#